data_AF-A0A0N4UCF2-F1
#
_entry.id   AF-A0A0N4UCF2-F1
#
_cell.length_a   1.000
_cell.length_b   1.000
_cell.length_c   1.000
_cell.angle_alpha   90.00
_cell.angle_beta   90.00
_cell.angle_gamma   90.00
#
_symmetry.space_group_name_H-M   'P 1'
#
loop_
_entity.id
_entity.type
_entity.pdbx_description
1 polymer ?
#
loop_
_entity_poly.entity_id
_entity_poly.type
_entity_poly.pdbx_seq_one_letter_code
_entity_poly.pdbx_strand_id
1 'polypeptide(L)'
;MLNELINDSGCRLVGSSCGENMVLEIFSKLNGSCVDKCVCAYNSVENDIGCVKCDWEEEDVDDADDNNDDSDNSVNDDGVDDNAYLTASISMKGYRSSGIASASKPTRLLNYPVVVKNSSGKIEKRKENEMRCIQSGTCKLNEIFHELDCAQLGRSCGPNMELGVIDTRPSRKSKSWKCVMQCQCAYGYIETNNRCTEIAKNEKERMNCMRGRCSLNEAVQDNGCSLKDQFCGQNMKFALIKQSTYRNHISCIVQCKYEEGFEEENGQCIREYVRNSKRKNSVSF
;
A
#
# COMPACT_ATOMS: atom_id res chain seq x y z
N MET A 1 15.73 -25.09 -0.67
CA MET A 1 16.69 -24.03 -0.28
C MET A 1 15.98 -22.68 -0.32
N LEU A 2 16.35 -21.73 0.55
CA LEU A 2 15.74 -20.39 0.53
C LEU A 2 15.93 -19.73 -0.85
N ASN A 3 14.90 -19.05 -1.34
CA ASN A 3 14.83 -18.46 -2.68
C ASN A 3 14.79 -19.46 -3.86
N GLU A 4 14.68 -20.76 -3.60
CA GLU A 4 14.45 -21.77 -4.64
C GLU A 4 13.12 -21.55 -5.35
N LEU A 5 13.11 -21.65 -6.67
CA LEU A 5 11.92 -21.53 -7.51
C LEU A 5 11.45 -22.92 -7.95
N ILE A 6 10.18 -23.22 -7.74
CA ILE A 6 9.56 -24.49 -8.08
C ILE A 6 8.42 -24.24 -9.07
N ASN A 7 8.39 -24.99 -10.17
CA ASN A 7 7.22 -24.98 -11.07
C ASN A 7 6.15 -25.89 -10.48
N ASP A 8 4.99 -25.31 -10.18
CA ASP A 8 3.84 -25.98 -9.58
C ASP A 8 2.65 -25.93 -10.54
N SER A 9 2.42 -27.07 -11.21
CA SER A 9 1.26 -27.24 -12.07
C SER A 9 -0.03 -27.31 -11.23
N GLY A 10 -0.82 -26.25 -11.30
CA GLY A 10 -2.08 -26.14 -10.55
C GLY A 10 -1.94 -25.46 -9.18
N CYS A 11 -0.78 -24.90 -8.82
CA CYS A 11 -0.59 -24.09 -7.62
C CYS A 11 -0.97 -24.86 -6.32
N ARG A 12 -0.64 -26.15 -6.24
CA ARG A 12 -0.99 -27.06 -5.15
C ARG A 12 0.01 -27.08 -3.99
N LEU A 13 1.22 -26.58 -4.21
CA LEU A 13 2.32 -26.59 -3.26
C LEU A 13 2.37 -25.34 -2.37
N VAL A 14 1.63 -24.29 -2.72
CA VAL A 14 1.54 -23.05 -1.94
C VAL A 14 1.23 -23.34 -0.47
N GLY A 15 2.07 -22.82 0.42
CA GLY A 15 2.01 -23.04 1.88
C GLY A 15 2.70 -24.33 2.36
N SER A 16 3.14 -25.21 1.46
CA SER A 16 3.91 -26.41 1.83
C SER A 16 5.30 -26.02 2.31
N SER A 17 5.85 -26.80 3.24
CA SER A 17 7.21 -26.60 3.73
C SER A 17 8.23 -26.90 2.64
N CYS A 18 9.22 -26.02 2.44
CA CYS A 18 10.35 -26.20 1.52
C CYS A 18 11.72 -26.17 2.21
N GLY A 19 11.71 -26.20 3.55
CA GLY A 19 12.89 -26.17 4.42
C GLY A 19 12.49 -25.93 5.86
N GLU A 20 13.47 -25.96 6.76
CA GLU A 20 13.25 -25.54 8.16
C GLU A 20 12.87 -24.06 8.20
N ASN A 21 11.74 -23.74 8.84
CA ASN A 21 11.21 -22.38 8.92
C ASN A 21 10.97 -21.74 7.54
N MET A 22 10.65 -22.53 6.52
CA MET A 22 10.42 -22.07 5.15
C MET A 22 9.13 -22.63 4.56
N VAL A 23 8.45 -21.84 3.73
CA VAL A 23 7.21 -22.20 3.03
C VAL A 23 7.26 -21.76 1.56
N LEU A 24 6.48 -22.42 0.72
CA LEU A 24 6.31 -22.04 -0.69
C LEU A 24 5.26 -20.95 -0.85
N GLU A 25 5.63 -19.86 -1.50
CA GLU A 25 4.75 -18.74 -1.83
C GLU A 25 4.72 -18.50 -3.36
N ILE A 26 3.57 -18.13 -3.92
CA ILE A 26 3.45 -17.90 -5.37
C ILE A 26 4.32 -16.69 -5.78
N PHE A 27 5.33 -16.93 -6.61
CA PHE A 27 6.16 -15.90 -7.20
C PHE A 27 5.62 -15.40 -8.55
N SER A 28 5.06 -16.30 -9.36
CA SER A 28 4.43 -15.96 -10.64
C SER A 28 3.32 -16.96 -10.98
N LYS A 29 2.31 -16.51 -11.74
CA LYS A 29 1.20 -17.37 -12.18
C LYS A 29 0.88 -17.10 -13.65
N LEU A 30 0.88 -18.15 -14.46
CA LEU A 30 0.56 -18.09 -15.90
C LEU A 30 -0.22 -19.34 -16.32
N ASN A 31 -1.39 -19.14 -16.94
CA ASN A 31 -2.22 -20.20 -17.54
C ASN A 31 -2.50 -21.41 -16.61
N GLY A 32 -2.72 -21.15 -15.31
CA GLY A 32 -3.00 -22.20 -14.32
C GLY A 32 -1.76 -22.91 -13.76
N SER A 33 -0.56 -22.58 -14.25
CA SER A 33 0.71 -22.94 -13.61
C SER A 33 1.15 -21.84 -12.67
N CYS A 34 1.73 -22.22 -11.53
CA CYS A 34 2.46 -21.32 -10.64
C CYS A 34 3.97 -21.58 -10.73
N VAL A 35 4.74 -20.53 -10.51
CA VAL A 35 6.13 -20.62 -10.09
C VAL A 35 6.12 -20.19 -8.63
N ASP A 36 6.39 -21.12 -7.74
CA ASP A 36 6.46 -20.88 -6.32
C ASP A 36 7.90 -20.59 -5.92
N LYS A 37 8.08 -19.80 -4.87
CA LYS A 37 9.37 -19.45 -4.30
C LYS A 37 9.39 -19.89 -2.84
N CYS A 38 10.47 -20.56 -2.46
CA CYS A 38 10.72 -20.89 -1.07
C CYS A 38 11.13 -19.63 -0.29
N VAL A 39 10.35 -19.25 0.72
CA VAL A 39 10.53 -18.06 1.56
C VAL A 39 10.50 -18.45 3.04
N CYS A 40 10.95 -17.57 3.95
CA CYS A 40 10.81 -17.83 5.38
C CYS A 40 9.33 -17.87 5.80
N ALA A 41 9.01 -18.77 6.74
CA ALA A 41 7.69 -18.93 7.31
C ALA A 41 7.28 -17.72 8.18
N TYR A 42 6.00 -17.65 8.53
CA TYR A 42 5.32 -16.50 9.16
C TYR A 42 5.95 -15.95 10.46
N ASN A 43 6.85 -16.68 11.13
CA ASN A 43 7.56 -16.22 12.34
C ASN A 43 9.08 -16.39 12.20
N SER A 44 9.60 -16.23 10.99
CA SER A 44 11.01 -16.49 10.71
C SER A 44 11.62 -15.44 9.82
N VAL A 45 12.87 -15.09 10.11
CA VAL A 45 13.63 -14.08 9.39
C VAL A 45 14.81 -14.71 8.66
N GLU A 46 15.08 -14.22 7.45
CA GLU A 46 16.25 -14.61 6.66
C GLU A 46 17.52 -14.03 7.31
N ASN A 47 18.47 -14.90 7.66
CA ASN A 47 19.83 -14.57 8.05
C ASN A 47 20.84 -15.28 7.12
N ASP A 48 22.14 -15.11 7.37
CA ASP A 48 23.21 -15.68 6.52
C ASP A 48 23.19 -17.22 6.44
N ILE A 49 22.49 -17.91 7.36
CA ILE A 49 22.43 -19.37 7.46
C ILE A 49 21.11 -19.92 6.90
N GLY A 50 20.03 -19.13 6.86
CA GLY A 50 18.72 -19.56 6.42
C GLY A 50 17.59 -18.79 7.11
N CYS A 51 16.51 -19.47 7.45
CA CYS A 51 15.38 -18.88 8.17
C CYS A 51 15.45 -19.27 9.65
N VAL A 52 15.57 -18.28 10.53
CA VAL A 52 15.55 -18.48 11.99
C VAL A 52 14.23 -17.99 12.57
N LYS A 53 13.66 -18.73 13.52
CA LYS A 53 12.47 -18.27 14.23
C LYS A 53 12.80 -17.04 15.07
N CYS A 54 11.88 -16.09 15.06
CA CYS A 54 11.88 -15.04 16.07
C CYS A 54 11.27 -15.65 17.33
N ASP A 55 12.12 -16.03 18.29
CA ASP A 55 11.67 -16.30 19.64
C ASP A 55 11.41 -14.94 20.28
N TRP A 56 10.15 -14.54 20.28
CA TRP A 56 9.70 -13.49 21.18
C TRP A 56 9.67 -14.17 22.55
N GLU A 57 10.73 -13.99 23.33
CA GLU A 57 10.58 -14.13 24.78
C GLU A 57 9.50 -13.10 25.14
N GLU A 58 8.30 -13.60 25.43
CA GLU A 58 7.37 -12.83 26.24
C GLU A 58 8.16 -12.60 27.52
N GLU A 59 8.77 -11.42 27.64
CA GLU A 59 9.30 -10.98 28.93
C GLU A 59 8.10 -11.06 29.85
N ASP A 60 8.05 -12.13 30.64
CA ASP A 60 7.19 -12.28 31.79
C ASP A 60 7.54 -11.06 32.65
N VAL A 61 6.77 -9.99 32.49
CA VAL A 61 6.81 -8.85 33.38
C VAL A 61 6.26 -9.41 34.68
N ASP A 62 7.16 -9.94 35.49
CA ASP A 62 6.92 -10.32 36.87
C ASP A 62 6.49 -9.04 37.60
N ASP A 63 5.18 -8.81 37.64
CA ASP A 63 4.52 -7.91 38.57
C ASP A 63 4.76 -8.46 39.99
N ALA A 64 5.91 -8.14 40.57
CA ALA A 64 6.18 -8.34 41.99
C ALA A 64 6.76 -7.05 42.56
N ASP A 65 5.86 -6.30 43.19
CA ASP A 65 6.10 -5.20 44.12
C ASP A 65 7.39 -5.42 44.92
N ASP A 66 8.37 -4.53 44.75
CA ASP A 66 9.36 -4.33 45.80
C ASP A 66 9.47 -2.87 46.19
N ASN A 67 9.44 -2.71 47.51
CA ASN A 67 9.20 -1.49 48.22
C ASN A 67 10.48 -0.64 48.24
N ASN A 68 10.27 0.67 48.37
CA ASN A 68 11.12 1.64 49.07
C ASN A 68 12.44 1.11 49.64
N ASP A 69 13.57 1.72 49.25
CA ASP A 69 14.19 2.71 50.12
C ASP A 69 15.36 3.41 49.42
N ASP A 70 15.42 4.72 49.69
CA ASP A 70 16.43 5.67 49.28
C ASP A 70 17.85 5.21 49.64
N SER A 71 18.81 5.32 48.71
CA SER A 71 20.17 5.73 49.07
C SER A 71 20.92 6.30 47.85
N ASP A 72 21.21 7.60 47.94
CA ASP A 72 22.27 8.30 47.21
C ASP A 72 23.60 7.53 47.27
N ASN A 73 24.29 7.37 46.13
CA ASN A 73 25.74 7.55 46.08
C ASN A 73 26.27 7.76 44.65
N SER A 74 26.70 9.01 44.47
CA SER A 74 27.80 9.53 43.66
C SER A 74 28.75 8.55 42.94
N VAL A 75 28.98 8.89 41.66
CA VAL A 75 30.27 9.06 40.96
C VAL A 75 31.10 7.79 40.72
N ASN A 76 31.29 7.43 39.44
CA ASN A 76 32.60 7.48 38.78
C ASN A 76 32.46 7.36 37.25
N ASP A 77 33.25 8.21 36.61
CA ASP A 77 33.52 8.37 35.18
C ASP A 77 34.49 7.28 34.67
N ASP A 78 34.68 7.25 33.35
CA ASP A 78 35.71 6.55 32.57
C ASP A 78 35.52 5.04 32.28
N GLY A 79 35.39 4.72 30.98
CA GLY A 79 35.46 3.34 30.49
C GLY A 79 35.10 3.15 29.02
N VAL A 80 35.95 3.67 28.13
CA VAL A 80 36.03 3.41 26.68
C VAL A 80 36.04 1.90 26.37
N ASP A 81 35.27 1.43 25.39
CA ASP A 81 35.84 0.61 24.31
C ASP A 81 34.91 0.45 23.09
N ASP A 82 35.55 0.59 21.94
CA ASP A 82 35.05 0.53 20.59
C ASP A 82 34.41 -0.82 20.26
N ASN A 83 33.24 -0.82 19.60
CA ASN A 83 32.80 -2.00 18.89
C ASN A 83 32.41 -1.67 17.44
N ALA A 84 33.22 -2.23 16.55
CA ALA A 84 33.26 -2.01 15.13
C ALA A 84 32.01 -2.58 14.43
N TYR A 85 31.22 -1.69 13.82
CA TYR A 85 30.23 -2.09 12.83
C TYR A 85 30.93 -2.44 11.52
N LEU A 86 31.01 -3.74 11.24
CA LEU A 86 31.40 -4.28 9.95
C LEU A 86 30.36 -3.89 8.87
N THR A 87 30.71 -2.91 8.04
CA THR A 87 29.99 -2.61 6.80
C THR A 87 30.46 -3.55 5.69
N ALA A 88 29.73 -4.62 5.42
CA ALA A 88 29.92 -5.43 4.22
C ALA A 88 29.29 -4.72 3.02
N SER A 89 30.11 -4.02 2.24
CA SER A 89 29.73 -3.45 0.94
C SER A 89 29.90 -4.51 -0.16
N ILE A 90 28.81 -5.17 -0.54
CA ILE A 90 28.78 -6.08 -1.68
C ILE A 90 28.69 -5.26 -2.97
N SER A 91 29.82 -5.20 -3.67
CA SER A 91 29.97 -4.67 -5.03
C SER A 91 29.45 -5.68 -6.05
N MET A 92 28.22 -5.48 -6.56
CA MET A 92 27.70 -6.25 -7.70
C MET A 92 28.06 -5.56 -9.01
N LYS A 93 29.06 -6.12 -9.71
CA LYS A 93 29.41 -5.78 -11.09
C LYS A 93 28.37 -6.33 -12.05
N GLY A 94 27.76 -5.41 -12.81
CA GLY A 94 27.52 -5.53 -14.25
C GLY A 94 26.65 -6.66 -14.77
N TYR A 95 25.34 -6.43 -14.87
CA TYR A 95 24.51 -7.01 -15.94
C TYR A 95 23.97 -5.89 -16.83
N ARG A 96 24.53 -5.78 -18.04
CA ARG A 96 23.98 -5.00 -19.15
C ARG A 96 22.80 -5.79 -19.73
N SER A 97 21.58 -5.31 -19.50
CA SER A 97 20.42 -5.72 -20.29
C SER A 97 20.00 -4.56 -21.18
N SER A 98 20.35 -4.67 -22.46
CA SER A 98 19.84 -3.89 -23.57
C SER A 98 18.37 -4.26 -23.84
N GLY A 99 17.45 -3.31 -23.70
CA GLY A 99 16.02 -3.55 -23.87
C GLY A 99 15.19 -2.27 -24.02
N ILE A 100 15.28 -1.64 -25.20
CA ILE A 100 14.25 -0.87 -25.92
C ILE A 100 13.20 -0.13 -25.08
N ALA A 101 13.50 1.13 -24.74
CA ALA A 101 12.53 2.09 -24.23
C ALA A 101 11.56 2.53 -25.35
N SER A 102 10.39 1.89 -25.41
CA SER A 102 9.28 2.34 -26.24
C SER A 102 8.41 3.32 -25.45
N ALA A 103 8.81 4.60 -25.46
CA ALA A 103 7.98 5.69 -24.95
C ALA A 103 6.71 5.81 -25.81
N SER A 104 5.65 5.13 -25.38
CA SER A 104 4.33 5.23 -25.98
C SER A 104 3.73 6.59 -25.58
N LYS A 105 3.87 7.59 -26.45
CA LYS A 105 3.15 8.86 -26.35
C LYS A 105 1.64 8.59 -26.21
N PRO A 106 0.91 9.39 -25.42
CA PRO A 106 -0.54 9.24 -25.33
C PRO A 106 -1.13 9.53 -26.70
N THR A 107 -1.80 8.53 -27.28
CA THR A 107 -2.58 8.67 -28.49
C THR A 107 -3.67 9.70 -28.22
N ARG A 108 -3.65 10.82 -28.97
CA ARG A 108 -4.77 11.76 -29.05
C ARG A 108 -6.03 11.00 -29.47
N LEU A 109 -6.83 10.54 -28.51
CA LEU A 109 -8.19 10.09 -28.78
C LEU A 109 -9.03 11.33 -29.11
N LEU A 110 -9.66 11.28 -30.27
CA LEU A 110 -10.49 12.34 -30.84
C LEU A 110 -11.57 12.78 -29.84
N ASN A 111 -11.53 14.06 -29.48
CA ASN A 111 -12.60 14.75 -28.77
C ASN A 111 -13.84 14.82 -29.66
N TYR A 112 -14.78 13.89 -29.48
CA TYR A 112 -16.15 14.10 -29.95
C TYR A 112 -16.95 14.81 -28.86
N PRO A 113 -17.48 16.02 -29.12
CA PRO A 113 -18.44 16.64 -28.24
C PRO A 113 -19.78 15.94 -28.42
N VAL A 114 -20.14 15.04 -27.50
CA VAL A 114 -21.51 14.52 -27.41
C VAL A 114 -22.37 15.61 -26.78
N VAL A 115 -22.92 16.49 -27.61
CA VAL A 115 -23.87 17.52 -27.16
C VAL A 115 -25.27 16.90 -27.15
N VAL A 116 -25.68 16.36 -26.00
CA VAL A 116 -27.08 15.95 -25.79
C VAL A 116 -27.91 17.21 -25.56
N LYS A 117 -28.59 17.67 -26.61
CA LYS A 117 -29.56 18.77 -26.51
C LYS A 117 -30.86 18.23 -25.91
N ASN A 118 -31.30 18.79 -24.78
CA ASN A 118 -32.68 18.62 -24.34
C ASN A 118 -33.62 19.33 -25.33
N SER A 119 -34.84 18.82 -25.48
CA SER A 119 -35.88 19.31 -26.41
C SER A 119 -36.25 20.79 -26.23
N SER A 120 -35.81 21.45 -25.15
CA SER A 120 -36.07 22.86 -24.86
C SER A 120 -34.94 23.81 -25.28
N GLY A 121 -33.81 23.32 -25.80
CA GLY A 121 -32.67 24.15 -26.25
C GLY A 121 -31.94 24.93 -25.13
N LYS A 122 -32.48 24.97 -23.91
CA LYS A 122 -31.86 25.60 -22.73
C LYS A 122 -30.91 24.61 -22.07
N ILE A 123 -29.66 24.57 -22.53
CA ILE A 123 -28.57 24.00 -21.74
C ILE A 123 -28.41 24.90 -20.51
N GLU A 124 -28.69 24.38 -19.32
CA GLU A 124 -28.40 25.08 -18.06
C GLU A 124 -26.91 25.43 -18.04
N LYS A 125 -26.57 26.72 -17.98
CA LYS A 125 -25.18 27.24 -17.95
C LYS A 125 -24.26 26.48 -16.97
N ARG A 126 -24.83 25.88 -15.91
CA ARG A 126 -24.13 25.05 -14.94
C ARG A 126 -23.48 23.80 -15.56
N LYS A 127 -24.19 23.08 -16.44
CA LYS A 127 -23.67 21.87 -17.11
C LYS A 127 -22.52 22.19 -18.07
N GLU A 128 -22.60 23.35 -18.73
CA GLU A 128 -21.57 23.80 -19.66
C GLU A 128 -20.25 24.10 -18.92
N ASN A 129 -20.34 24.71 -17.73
CA ASN A 129 -19.17 24.97 -16.89
C ASN A 129 -18.57 23.67 -16.32
N GLU A 130 -19.40 22.73 -15.85
CA GLU A 130 -18.93 21.42 -15.34
C GLU A 130 -18.19 20.63 -16.44
N MET A 131 -18.70 20.63 -17.66
CA MET A 131 -18.04 19.98 -18.81
C MET A 131 -16.75 20.67 -19.24
N ARG A 132 -16.60 21.98 -18.95
CA ARG A 132 -15.43 22.75 -19.36
C ARG A 132 -14.16 22.25 -18.68
N CYS A 133 -14.19 21.99 -17.37
CA CYS A 133 -13.00 21.53 -16.66
C CYS A 133 -12.54 20.15 -17.15
N ILE A 134 -13.49 19.26 -17.51
CA ILE A 134 -13.19 17.92 -18.02
C ILE A 134 -12.49 18.06 -19.38
N GLN A 135 -13.01 18.93 -20.26
CA GLN A 135 -12.42 19.19 -21.57
C GLN A 135 -11.03 19.83 -21.49
N SER A 136 -10.80 20.71 -20.50
CA SER A 136 -9.49 21.34 -20.29
C SER A 136 -8.53 20.48 -19.47
N GLY A 137 -8.99 19.41 -18.82
CA GLY A 137 -8.19 18.64 -17.86
C GLY A 137 -7.75 19.49 -16.67
N THR A 138 -8.64 20.35 -16.17
CA THR A 138 -8.34 21.27 -15.06
C THR A 138 -9.37 21.18 -13.92
N CYS A 139 -10.06 20.04 -13.81
CA CYS A 139 -10.96 19.81 -12.68
C CYS A 139 -10.18 19.69 -11.38
N LYS A 140 -10.84 20.00 -10.26
CA LYS A 140 -10.25 19.83 -8.93
C LYS A 140 -10.36 18.36 -8.52
N LEU A 141 -9.39 17.90 -7.72
CA LEU A 141 -9.50 16.61 -7.06
C LEU A 141 -10.77 16.58 -6.20
N ASN A 142 -11.45 15.46 -6.22
CA ASN A 142 -12.72 15.21 -5.55
C ASN A 142 -13.93 16.01 -6.06
N GLU A 143 -13.80 16.75 -7.18
CA GLU A 143 -14.92 17.43 -7.83
C GLU A 143 -15.96 16.42 -8.36
N ILE A 144 -17.25 16.69 -8.09
CA ILE A 144 -18.37 15.78 -8.40
C ILE A 144 -19.09 16.22 -9.67
N PHE A 145 -19.39 15.26 -10.53
CA PHE A 145 -20.07 15.45 -11.81
C PHE A 145 -21.30 14.55 -11.93
N HIS A 146 -22.25 14.99 -12.72
CA HIS A 146 -23.44 14.20 -13.05
C HIS A 146 -23.53 13.96 -14.55
N GLU A 147 -23.47 12.70 -14.97
CA GLU A 147 -23.57 12.32 -16.37
C GLU A 147 -24.71 11.33 -16.59
N LEU A 148 -25.25 11.32 -17.80
CA LEU A 148 -26.09 10.23 -18.29
C LEU A 148 -25.18 9.19 -18.94
N ASP A 149 -25.47 7.91 -18.70
CA ASP A 149 -24.79 6.77 -19.35
C ASP A 149 -23.28 6.61 -19.05
N CYS A 150 -22.73 7.36 -18.09
CA CYS A 150 -21.33 7.27 -17.63
C CYS A 150 -20.28 7.37 -18.77
N ALA A 151 -20.58 8.09 -19.86
CA ALA A 151 -19.73 8.10 -21.05
C ALA A 151 -18.33 8.72 -20.83
N GLN A 152 -18.10 9.48 -19.76
CA GLN A 152 -16.78 10.00 -19.38
C GLN A 152 -16.00 9.08 -18.42
N LEU A 153 -16.50 7.90 -18.04
CA LEU A 153 -15.77 7.01 -17.11
C LEU A 153 -14.33 6.74 -17.60
N GLY A 154 -13.36 6.94 -16.70
CA GLY A 154 -11.93 6.76 -16.99
C GLY A 154 -11.29 7.86 -17.82
N ARG A 155 -12.02 8.92 -18.21
CA ARG A 155 -11.41 10.07 -18.86
C ARG A 155 -10.58 10.88 -17.88
N SER A 156 -9.48 11.44 -18.36
CA SER A 156 -8.68 12.38 -17.58
C SER A 156 -9.49 13.63 -17.26
N CYS A 157 -9.48 14.03 -16.00
CA CYS A 157 -10.05 15.30 -15.51
C CYS A 157 -8.96 16.26 -14.99
N GLY A 158 -7.70 15.81 -14.99
CA GLY A 158 -6.51 16.63 -14.79
C GLY A 158 -5.25 15.79 -14.60
N PRO A 159 -4.13 16.40 -14.16
CA PRO A 159 -2.87 15.70 -14.01
C PRO A 159 -3.00 14.53 -13.04
N ASN A 160 -2.70 13.32 -13.50
CA ASN A 160 -2.76 12.08 -12.72
C ASN A 160 -4.15 11.78 -12.13
N MET A 161 -5.20 12.37 -12.70
CA MET A 161 -6.57 12.23 -12.27
C MET A 161 -7.45 11.71 -13.39
N GLU A 162 -8.46 10.91 -13.03
CA GLU A 162 -9.47 10.37 -13.92
C GLU A 162 -10.86 10.44 -13.28
N LEU A 163 -11.89 10.43 -14.11
CA LEU A 163 -13.27 10.36 -13.67
C LEU A 163 -13.61 8.92 -13.26
N GLY A 164 -13.91 8.73 -11.98
CA GLY A 164 -14.48 7.49 -11.44
C GLY A 164 -15.97 7.61 -11.19
N VAL A 165 -16.70 6.50 -11.25
CA VAL A 165 -18.10 6.44 -10.83
C VAL A 165 -18.15 6.13 -9.34
N ILE A 166 -18.82 6.99 -8.56
CA ILE A 166 -19.04 6.79 -7.11
C ILE A 166 -20.47 6.31 -6.79
N ASP A 167 -21.42 6.60 -7.68
CA ASP A 167 -22.82 6.18 -7.52
C ASP A 167 -23.50 6.07 -8.89
N THR A 168 -24.41 5.12 -9.04
CA THR A 168 -25.26 4.96 -10.22
C THR A 168 -26.70 4.81 -9.78
N ARG A 169 -27.60 5.55 -10.44
CA ARG A 169 -29.04 5.48 -10.15
C ARG A 169 -29.82 5.43 -11.45
N PRO A 170 -30.92 4.66 -11.51
CA PRO A 170 -31.82 4.73 -12.64
C PRO A 170 -32.41 6.15 -12.74
N SER A 171 -32.43 6.71 -13.95
CA SER A 171 -33.09 7.99 -14.20
C SER A 171 -34.61 7.83 -14.13
N ARG A 172 -35.29 8.71 -13.41
CA ARG A 172 -36.77 8.72 -13.38
C ARG A 172 -37.39 9.15 -14.71
N LYS A 173 -36.65 9.89 -15.55
CA LYS A 173 -37.15 10.51 -16.78
C LYS A 173 -36.79 9.73 -18.04
N SER A 174 -35.84 8.82 -17.96
CA SER A 174 -35.28 8.11 -19.12
C SER A 174 -34.96 6.67 -18.71
N LYS A 175 -34.98 5.74 -19.66
CA LYS A 175 -34.49 4.36 -19.45
C LYS A 175 -32.95 4.28 -19.34
N SER A 176 -32.30 5.39 -18.99
CA SER A 176 -30.84 5.51 -18.87
C SER A 176 -30.40 5.57 -17.41
N TRP A 177 -29.12 5.33 -17.19
CA TRP A 177 -28.49 5.43 -15.89
C TRP A 177 -27.95 6.86 -15.69
N LYS A 178 -28.17 7.41 -14.50
CA LYS A 178 -27.51 8.63 -14.04
C LYS A 178 -26.30 8.22 -13.21
N CYS A 179 -25.15 8.72 -13.58
CA CYS A 179 -23.89 8.46 -12.91
C CYS A 179 -23.50 9.69 -12.10
N VAL A 180 -23.14 9.48 -10.85
CA VAL A 180 -22.40 10.46 -10.07
C VAL A 180 -20.94 10.06 -10.20
N MET A 181 -20.17 10.93 -10.84
CA MET A 181 -18.75 10.72 -11.04
C MET A 181 -17.95 11.67 -10.16
N GLN A 182 -16.72 11.30 -9.85
CA GLN A 182 -15.78 12.11 -9.10
C GLN A 182 -14.45 12.14 -9.84
N CYS A 183 -13.84 13.32 -9.95
CA CYS A 183 -12.45 13.44 -10.38
C CYS A 183 -11.55 12.93 -9.25
N GLN A 184 -10.85 11.82 -9.46
CA GLN A 184 -10.06 11.13 -8.44
C GLN A 184 -8.67 10.79 -8.99
N CYS A 185 -7.72 10.44 -8.13
CA CYS A 185 -6.42 9.96 -8.59
C CYS A 185 -6.57 8.71 -9.47
N ALA A 186 -5.90 8.74 -10.62
CA ALA A 186 -5.87 7.66 -11.58
C ALA A 186 -5.15 6.43 -11.03
N TYR A 187 -5.30 5.31 -11.70
CA TYR A 187 -4.57 4.09 -11.39
C TYR A 187 -3.05 4.34 -11.26
N GLY A 188 -2.44 3.88 -10.16
CA GLY A 188 -1.02 4.08 -9.86
C GLY A 188 -0.69 5.38 -9.12
N TYR A 189 -1.70 6.19 -8.79
CA TYR A 189 -1.55 7.44 -8.06
C TYR A 189 -2.35 7.45 -6.76
N ILE A 190 -1.83 8.12 -5.74
CA ILE A 190 -2.49 8.34 -4.45
C ILE A 190 -2.67 9.83 -4.17
N GLU A 191 -3.70 10.18 -3.41
CA GLU A 191 -3.91 11.56 -2.96
C GLU A 191 -2.91 11.90 -1.85
N THR A 192 -2.12 12.95 -2.07
CA THR A 192 -1.23 13.55 -1.06
C THR A 192 -1.30 15.05 -1.21
N ASN A 193 -1.66 15.76 -0.13
CA ASN A 193 -1.78 17.22 -0.12
C ASN A 193 -2.70 17.77 -1.24
N ASN A 194 -3.89 17.16 -1.43
CA ASN A 194 -4.87 17.50 -2.48
C ASN A 194 -4.31 17.39 -3.92
N ARG A 195 -3.28 16.56 -4.13
CA ARG A 195 -2.68 16.28 -5.44
C ARG A 195 -2.51 14.78 -5.62
N CYS A 196 -2.49 14.33 -6.86
CA CYS A 196 -2.24 12.94 -7.18
C CYS A 196 -0.77 12.71 -7.47
N THR A 197 -0.10 12.04 -6.53
CA THR A 197 1.31 11.66 -6.60
C THR A 197 1.42 10.21 -7.03
N GLU A 198 2.41 9.92 -7.86
CA GLU A 198 2.66 8.55 -8.30
C GLU A 198 3.07 7.71 -7.09
N ILE A 199 2.61 6.47 -7.05
CA ILE A 199 3.15 5.45 -6.15
C ILE A 199 4.49 4.99 -6.75
N ALA A 200 5.42 5.92 -6.94
CA ALA A 200 6.69 5.71 -7.63
C ALA A 200 7.69 5.11 -6.65
N LYS A 201 7.62 3.79 -6.49
CA LYS A 201 8.74 3.03 -5.94
C LYS A 201 9.42 2.32 -7.09
N ASN A 202 10.75 2.26 -7.02
CA ASN A 202 11.43 1.30 -7.89
C ASN A 202 10.90 -0.11 -7.56
N GLU A 203 10.90 -1.02 -8.53
CA GLU A 203 10.36 -2.37 -8.33
C GLU A 203 10.98 -3.05 -7.11
N LYS A 204 12.26 -2.77 -6.84
CA LYS A 204 13.00 -3.29 -5.68
C LYS A 204 12.41 -2.82 -4.34
N GLU A 205 12.13 -1.53 -4.17
CA GLU A 205 11.51 -0.94 -2.99
C GLU A 205 10.09 -1.45 -2.81
N ARG A 206 9.33 -1.56 -3.91
CA ARG A 206 8.00 -2.18 -3.86
C ARG A 206 8.10 -3.61 -3.34
N MET A 207 9.02 -4.41 -3.89
CA MET A 207 9.24 -5.79 -3.46
C MET A 207 9.75 -5.88 -2.01
N ASN A 208 10.61 -4.96 -1.57
CA ASN A 208 11.07 -4.92 -0.17
C ASN A 208 9.91 -4.65 0.78
N CYS A 209 9.06 -3.67 0.47
CA CYS A 209 7.88 -3.36 1.27
C CYS A 209 6.91 -4.55 1.30
N MET A 210 6.62 -5.18 0.14
CA MET A 210 5.79 -6.39 0.10
C MET A 210 6.37 -7.58 0.88
N ARG A 211 7.67 -7.57 1.21
CA ARG A 211 8.33 -8.56 2.09
C ARG A 211 8.34 -8.16 3.57
N GLY A 212 7.49 -7.23 3.99
CA GLY A 212 7.41 -6.78 5.38
C GLY A 212 8.47 -5.76 5.78
N ARG A 213 9.06 -5.03 4.82
CA ARG A 213 10.04 -3.95 5.09
C ARG A 213 9.52 -2.58 4.63
N CYS A 214 8.23 -2.32 4.85
CA CYS A 214 7.64 -1.02 4.59
C CYS A 214 7.92 -0.05 5.74
N SER A 215 8.06 1.21 5.40
CA SER A 215 7.99 2.32 6.36
C SER A 215 6.53 2.54 6.79
N LEU A 216 6.32 3.15 7.96
CA LEU A 216 5.00 3.59 8.36
C LEU A 216 4.40 4.55 7.31
N ASN A 217 3.10 4.40 7.04
CA ASN A 217 2.34 5.16 6.04
C ASN A 217 2.78 4.95 4.58
N GLU A 218 3.68 3.99 4.35
CA GLU A 218 4.13 3.65 3.01
C GLU A 218 3.02 2.96 2.21
N ALA A 219 2.65 3.54 1.07
CA ALA A 219 1.63 2.99 0.18
C ALA A 219 2.23 2.10 -0.92
N VAL A 220 1.51 1.03 -1.27
CA VAL A 220 1.86 0.09 -2.35
C VAL A 220 0.61 -0.23 -3.16
N GLN A 221 0.82 -0.38 -4.48
CA GLN A 221 -0.19 -0.93 -5.36
C GLN A 221 -0.14 -2.47 -5.33
N ASP A 222 -1.27 -3.07 -5.01
CA ASP A 222 -1.49 -4.49 -4.84
C ASP A 222 -2.51 -5.00 -5.86
N ASN A 223 -2.02 -5.68 -6.90
CA ASN A 223 -2.86 -6.25 -7.93
C ASN A 223 -3.45 -7.57 -7.44
N GLY A 224 -4.77 -7.62 -7.27
CA GLY A 224 -5.46 -8.76 -6.67
C GLY A 224 -5.85 -8.57 -5.20
N CYS A 225 -5.38 -7.48 -4.55
CA CYS A 225 -5.76 -7.13 -3.17
C CYS A 225 -5.36 -8.19 -2.11
N SER A 226 -4.28 -8.92 -2.36
CA SER A 226 -3.81 -10.02 -1.51
C SER A 226 -3.03 -9.56 -0.27
N LEU A 227 -2.51 -8.33 -0.28
CA LEU A 227 -1.72 -7.76 0.82
C LEU A 227 -2.58 -7.24 1.96
N LYS A 228 -3.89 -7.07 1.76
CA LYS A 228 -4.77 -6.56 2.82
C LYS A 228 -4.64 -7.41 4.08
N ASP A 229 -4.46 -6.75 5.23
CA ASP A 229 -4.32 -7.35 6.55
C ASP A 229 -3.03 -8.21 6.73
N GLN A 230 -2.15 -8.25 5.72
CA GLN A 230 -0.81 -8.85 5.81
C GLN A 230 0.15 -7.91 6.52
N PHE A 231 1.16 -8.48 7.18
CA PHE A 231 2.20 -7.69 7.81
C PHE A 231 3.05 -6.93 6.79
N CYS A 232 3.33 -5.68 7.09
CA CYS A 232 4.17 -4.79 6.29
C CYS A 232 5.42 -4.33 7.07
N GLY A 233 5.50 -4.67 8.36
CA GLY A 233 6.64 -4.47 9.25
C GLY A 233 6.29 -4.94 10.66
N GLN A 234 7.18 -4.68 11.63
CA GLN A 234 6.94 -5.05 13.02
C GLN A 234 5.73 -4.28 13.57
N ASN A 235 4.72 -5.00 14.09
CA ASN A 235 3.47 -4.44 14.61
C ASN A 235 2.71 -3.54 13.60
N MET A 236 2.93 -3.78 12.31
CA MET A 236 2.30 -3.02 11.24
C MET A 236 1.67 -3.95 10.20
N LYS A 237 0.46 -3.61 9.75
CA LYS A 237 -0.29 -4.32 8.72
C LYS A 237 -0.70 -3.39 7.58
N PHE A 238 -0.86 -3.98 6.41
CA PHE A 238 -1.41 -3.28 5.26
C PHE A 238 -2.91 -3.03 5.45
N ALA A 239 -3.27 -1.75 5.58
CA ALA A 239 -4.65 -1.30 5.56
C ALA A 239 -5.07 -0.94 4.12
N LEU A 240 -6.28 -1.35 3.73
CA LEU A 240 -6.85 -0.98 2.43
C LEU A 240 -7.20 0.52 2.40
N ILE A 241 -6.62 1.26 1.47
CA ILE A 241 -6.93 2.69 1.26
C ILE A 241 -7.93 2.87 0.12
N LYS A 242 -7.70 2.19 -1.00
CA LYS A 242 -8.53 2.33 -2.19
C LYS A 242 -8.60 1.00 -2.92
N GLN A 243 -9.78 0.64 -3.41
CA GLN A 243 -9.98 -0.46 -4.32
C GLN A 243 -10.51 0.09 -5.64
N SER A 244 -9.93 -0.34 -6.76
CA SER A 244 -10.37 0.02 -8.09
C SER A 244 -10.52 -1.24 -8.95
N THR A 245 -11.44 -1.19 -9.91
CA THR A 245 -11.60 -2.23 -10.92
C THR A 245 -11.24 -1.63 -12.27
N TYR A 246 -10.18 -2.14 -12.89
CA TYR A 246 -9.71 -1.68 -14.20
C TYR A 246 -9.70 -2.87 -15.16
N ARG A 247 -10.50 -2.79 -16.24
CA ARG A 247 -10.60 -3.85 -17.28
C ARG A 247 -10.82 -5.27 -16.70
N ASN A 248 -11.70 -5.40 -15.72
CA ASN A 248 -11.99 -6.65 -14.98
C ASN A 248 -10.85 -7.15 -14.06
N HIS A 249 -9.78 -6.36 -13.87
CA HIS A 249 -8.76 -6.62 -12.85
C HIS A 249 -9.04 -5.77 -11.61
N ILE A 250 -8.97 -6.39 -10.44
CA ILE A 250 -9.08 -5.69 -9.17
C ILE A 250 -7.68 -5.23 -8.77
N SER A 251 -7.54 -3.97 -8.41
CA SER A 251 -6.30 -3.40 -7.87
C SER A 251 -6.60 -2.61 -6.61
N CYS A 252 -5.79 -2.86 -5.60
CA CYS A 252 -5.85 -2.16 -4.32
C CYS A 252 -4.64 -1.24 -4.16
N ILE A 253 -4.86 -0.13 -3.48
CA ILE A 253 -3.80 0.64 -2.85
C ILE A 253 -3.90 0.32 -1.38
N VAL A 254 -2.86 -0.32 -0.86
CA VAL A 254 -2.71 -0.61 0.57
C VAL A 254 -1.68 0.33 1.15
N GLN A 255 -1.81 0.65 2.44
CA GLN A 255 -0.87 1.48 3.17
C GLN A 255 -0.44 0.75 4.44
N CYS A 256 0.85 0.72 4.70
CA CYS A 256 1.38 0.16 5.92
C CYS A 256 1.00 1.04 7.12
N LYS A 257 0.26 0.49 8.06
CA LYS A 257 -0.23 1.16 9.28
C LYS A 257 0.02 0.29 10.49
N TYR A 258 -0.06 0.87 11.68
CA TYR A 258 -0.06 0.08 12.91
C TYR A 258 -1.20 -0.94 12.92
N GLU A 259 -0.90 -2.13 13.45
CA GLU A 259 -1.91 -3.09 13.81
C GLU A 259 -2.79 -2.53 14.94
N GLU A 260 -4.05 -2.97 15.00
CA GLU A 260 -4.97 -2.57 16.06
C GLU A 260 -4.39 -2.87 17.44
N GLY A 261 -4.45 -1.90 18.36
CA GLY A 261 -3.82 -1.99 19.68
C GLY A 261 -2.36 -1.50 19.73
N PHE A 262 -1.84 -0.97 18.62
CA PHE A 262 -0.54 -0.31 18.57
C PHE A 262 -0.66 1.13 18.11
N GLU A 263 0.20 2.00 18.65
CA GLU A 263 0.30 3.40 18.28
C GLU A 263 1.76 3.89 18.23
N GLU A 264 1.98 5.01 17.54
CA GLU A 264 3.28 5.68 17.51
C GLU A 264 3.47 6.52 18.77
N GLU A 265 4.53 6.25 19.52
CA GLU A 265 5.03 7.14 20.55
C GLU A 265 6.52 7.36 20.31
N ASN A 266 6.92 8.60 20.05
CA ASN A 266 8.31 9.00 19.81
C ASN A 266 9.01 8.21 18.69
N GLY A 267 8.28 7.88 17.61
CA GLY A 267 8.80 7.10 16.48
C GLY A 267 8.93 5.59 16.77
N GLN A 268 8.50 5.13 17.94
CA GLN A 268 8.44 3.71 18.30
C GLN A 268 6.99 3.23 18.33
N CYS A 269 6.82 1.94 18.00
CA CYS A 269 5.54 1.27 18.08
C CYS A 269 5.30 0.76 19.50
N ILE A 270 4.30 1.29 20.20
CA ILE A 270 3.94 0.86 21.55
C ILE A 270 2.56 0.21 21.54
N ARG A 271 2.39 -0.83 22.37
CA ARG A 271 1.08 -1.45 22.60
C ARG A 271 0.24 -0.54 23.50
N GLU A 272 -1.01 -0.24 23.14
CA GLU A 272 -1.90 0.72 23.83
C GLU A 272 -2.04 0.44 25.33
N TYR A 273 -2.00 -0.83 25.75
CA TYR A 273 -2.10 -1.23 27.16
C TYR A 273 -0.96 -0.67 28.02
N VAL A 274 0.26 -0.59 27.47
CA VAL A 274 1.44 -0.08 28.20
C VAL A 274 1.28 1.40 28.51
N ARG A 275 0.66 2.16 27.60
CA ARG A 275 0.43 3.60 27.81
C ARG A 275 -0.58 3.86 28.92
N ASN A 276 -1.63 3.04 28.99
CA ASN A 276 -2.65 3.16 30.03
C ASN A 276 -2.07 2.87 31.43
N SER A 277 -1.11 1.95 31.54
CA SER A 277 -0.39 1.72 32.80
C SER A 277 0.51 2.90 33.18
N LYS A 278 1.28 3.46 32.24
CA LYS A 278 2.14 4.63 32.50
C LYS A 278 1.35 5.87 32.93
N ARG A 279 0.19 6.12 32.31
CA ARG A 279 -0.68 7.26 32.69
C ARG A 279 -1.33 7.11 34.06
N LYS A 280 -1.58 5.88 34.52
CA LYS A 280 -2.09 5.64 35.87
C LYS A 280 -1.02 5.90 36.94
N ASN A 281 0.24 5.62 36.63
CA ASN A 281 1.36 5.85 37.57
C ASN A 281 1.86 7.30 37.59
N SER A 282 1.53 8.12 36.59
CA SER A 282 1.86 9.56 36.58
C SER A 282 0.82 10.45 37.29
N VAL A 283 -0.25 9.85 37.86
CA VAL A 283 -1.30 10.55 38.62
C VAL A 283 -1.37 9.97 40.03
N SER A 284 -0.23 9.92 40.70
CA SER A 284 -0.12 9.74 42.15
C SER A 284 0.72 10.89 42.70
N PHE A 285 0.10 11.64 43.61
CA PHE A 285 0.57 12.86 44.28
C PHE A 285 1.79 12.62 45.17
#